data_AF-A0A9Q0W3H9-F1
#
_entry.id   AF-A0A9Q0W3H9-F1
#
_cell.length_a   1.000
_cell.length_b   1.000
_cell.length_c   1.000
_cell.angle_alpha   90.00
_cell.angle_beta   90.00
_cell.angle_gamma   90.00
#
_symmetry.space_group_name_H-M   'P 1'
#
loop_
_entity.id
_entity.type
_entity.pdbx_description
1 polymer ?
#
loop_
_entity_poly.entity_id
_entity_poly.type
_entity_poly.pdbx_seq_one_letter_code
_entity_poly.pdbx_strand_id
1 'polypeptide(L)'
;MEGSESEAVFESLNLSPRLFINETLNTVDDLLDDAFHFYNQEASNLFKTDGTDRSRFLSEGIAYIRNMIQSDLDTRLGMWEKYCLHHVFAVPKGFSLPQTESPTETFTCQDLLFDPDLDAQLDILRNRLTMVGKESAGLNHELQALERQSASNMFQDMLSTMSELHEKMEKLRTRKVENLECIRAKRIKDPNRDLLASNYRKGLPNATVEDIQEFMADLKRM
;
A
#
# COMPACT_ATOMS: atom_id res chain seq x y z
N MET A 1 -29.91 -7.45 20.69
CA MET A 1 -30.96 -6.71 19.95
C MET A 1 -31.61 -7.74 19.05
N GLU A 2 -32.88 -8.03 19.32
CA GLU A 2 -33.67 -9.03 18.58
C GLU A 2 -33.82 -8.59 17.12
N GLY A 3 -33.59 -9.53 16.20
CA GLY A 3 -33.81 -9.33 14.78
C GLY A 3 -35.27 -8.95 14.53
N SER A 4 -35.46 -7.93 13.71
CA SER A 4 -36.80 -7.45 13.35
C SER A 4 -37.63 -8.55 12.66
N GLU A 5 -38.96 -8.50 12.71
CA GLU A 5 -39.84 -9.43 11.98
C GLU A 5 -39.48 -9.50 10.49
N SER A 6 -39.04 -8.39 9.90
CA SER A 6 -38.49 -8.33 8.54
C SER A 6 -37.26 -9.19 8.33
N GLU A 7 -36.34 -9.22 9.28
CA GLU A 7 -35.06 -9.94 9.18
C GLU A 7 -35.31 -11.45 9.09
N ALA A 8 -36.24 -11.99 9.90
CA ALA A 8 -36.64 -13.39 9.82
C ALA A 8 -37.28 -13.78 8.48
N VAL A 9 -38.05 -12.87 7.87
CA VAL A 9 -38.65 -13.06 6.54
C VAL A 9 -37.56 -13.16 5.47
N PHE A 10 -36.58 -12.27 5.48
CA PHE A 10 -35.48 -12.32 4.51
C PHE A 10 -34.56 -13.52 4.72
N GLU A 11 -34.26 -13.89 5.97
CA GLU A 11 -33.50 -15.10 6.30
C GLU A 11 -34.18 -16.37 5.78
N SER A 12 -35.51 -16.47 5.88
CA SER A 12 -36.27 -17.61 5.33
C SER A 12 -36.18 -17.73 3.80
N LEU A 13 -35.94 -16.61 3.11
CA LEU A 13 -35.70 -16.55 1.67
C LEU A 13 -34.22 -16.63 1.32
N ASN A 14 -33.35 -16.83 2.32
CA ASN A 14 -31.89 -16.84 2.18
C ASN A 14 -31.34 -15.53 1.59
N LEU A 15 -32.00 -14.40 1.90
CA LEU A 15 -31.62 -13.06 1.48
C LEU A 15 -31.03 -12.28 2.66
N SER A 16 -29.98 -11.52 2.41
CA SER A 16 -29.40 -10.60 3.40
C SER A 16 -29.39 -9.18 2.85
N PRO A 17 -30.39 -8.35 3.20
CA PRO A 17 -30.42 -6.94 2.86
C PRO A 17 -29.17 -6.18 3.31
N ARG A 18 -28.61 -6.53 4.48
CA ARG A 18 -27.37 -5.94 5.00
C ARG A 18 -26.18 -6.23 4.09
N LEU A 19 -26.07 -7.46 3.59
CA LEU A 19 -24.98 -7.83 2.67
C LEU A 19 -25.07 -7.00 1.39
N PHE A 20 -26.26 -6.86 0.81
CA PHE A 20 -26.48 -6.04 -0.39
C PHE A 20 -26.10 -4.57 -0.17
N ILE A 21 -26.53 -3.99 0.95
CA ILE A 21 -26.21 -2.59 1.29
C ILE A 21 -24.70 -2.43 1.42
N ASN A 22 -24.03 -3.30 2.19
CA ASN A 22 -22.58 -3.23 2.39
C ASN A 22 -21.81 -3.37 1.07
N GLU A 23 -22.22 -4.31 0.20
CA GLU A 23 -21.60 -4.48 -1.11
C GLU A 23 -21.74 -3.22 -1.98
N THR A 24 -22.91 -2.58 -1.93
CA THR A 24 -23.15 -1.32 -2.65
C THR A 24 -22.26 -0.20 -2.11
N LEU A 25 -22.15 -0.07 -0.78
CA LEU A 25 -21.28 0.93 -0.15
C LEU A 25 -19.83 0.72 -0.55
N ASN A 26 -19.32 -0.51 -0.42
CA ASN A 26 -17.95 -0.86 -0.79
C ASN A 26 -17.68 -0.58 -2.28
N THR A 27 -18.63 -0.89 -3.16
CA THR A 27 -18.48 -0.61 -4.61
C THR A 27 -18.33 0.89 -4.88
N VAL A 28 -19.06 1.74 -4.14
CA VAL A 28 -18.95 3.19 -4.30
C VAL A 28 -17.60 3.70 -3.78
N ASP A 29 -17.12 3.17 -2.66
CA ASP A 29 -15.80 3.51 -2.12
C ASP A 29 -14.67 3.09 -3.08
N ASP A 30 -14.71 1.85 -3.59
CA ASP A 30 -13.74 1.34 -4.57
C ASP A 30 -13.72 2.22 -5.83
N LEU A 31 -14.89 2.59 -6.35
CA LEU A 31 -15.00 3.47 -7.52
C LEU A 31 -14.40 4.86 -7.25
N LEU A 32 -14.62 5.40 -6.07
CA LEU A 32 -14.09 6.71 -5.68
C LEU A 32 -12.56 6.66 -5.60
N ASP A 33 -12.01 5.60 -5.01
CA ASP A 33 -10.57 5.38 -4.90
C ASP A 33 -9.91 5.22 -6.27
N ASP A 34 -10.49 4.40 -7.14
CA ASP A 34 -10.02 4.23 -8.52
C ASP A 34 -10.03 5.54 -9.30
N ALA A 35 -11.10 6.33 -9.18
CA ALA A 35 -11.22 7.62 -9.86
C ALA A 35 -10.13 8.60 -9.40
N PHE A 36 -9.89 8.70 -8.09
CA PHE A 36 -8.86 9.61 -7.56
C PHE A 36 -7.43 9.12 -7.84
N HIS A 37 -7.21 7.81 -7.86
CA HIS A 37 -5.95 7.23 -8.30
C HIS A 37 -5.67 7.62 -9.77
N PHE A 38 -6.68 7.45 -10.65
CA PHE A 38 -6.59 7.85 -12.05
C PHE A 38 -6.31 9.36 -12.22
N TYR A 39 -7.03 10.22 -11.51
CA TYR A 39 -6.81 11.67 -11.58
C TYR A 39 -5.41 12.08 -11.14
N ASN A 40 -4.88 11.45 -10.08
CA ASN A 40 -3.54 11.74 -9.60
C ASN A 40 -2.46 11.32 -10.63
N GLN A 41 -2.63 10.15 -11.25
CA GLN A 41 -1.74 9.67 -12.31
C GLN A 41 -1.77 10.61 -13.52
N GLU A 42 -2.96 10.96 -14.00
CA GLU A 42 -3.12 11.80 -15.19
C GLU A 42 -2.64 13.23 -14.96
N ALA A 43 -2.92 13.80 -13.79
CA ALA A 43 -2.41 15.12 -13.42
C ALA A 43 -0.88 15.13 -13.34
N SER A 44 -0.27 14.09 -12.76
CA SER A 44 1.19 13.96 -12.69
C SER A 44 1.82 13.92 -14.09
N ASN A 45 1.21 13.20 -15.03
CA ASN A 45 1.63 13.13 -16.43
C ASN A 45 1.52 14.49 -17.14
N LEU A 46 0.39 15.18 -17.00
CA LEU A 46 0.11 16.47 -17.66
C LEU A 46 1.04 17.58 -17.16
N PHE A 47 1.27 17.65 -15.85
CA PHE A 47 2.07 18.71 -15.25
C PHE A 47 3.57 18.42 -15.22
N LYS A 48 4.02 17.23 -15.65
CA LYS A 48 5.42 16.78 -15.63
C LYS A 48 6.08 17.07 -14.28
N THR A 49 5.39 16.74 -13.20
CA THR A 49 5.80 17.12 -11.83
C THR A 49 6.94 16.28 -11.26
N ASP A 50 7.49 15.35 -12.04
CA ASP A 50 8.58 14.47 -11.62
C ASP A 50 9.78 15.26 -11.08
N GLY A 51 10.13 14.99 -9.82
CA GLY A 51 11.32 15.53 -9.16
C GLY A 51 11.21 16.98 -8.65
N THR A 52 10.02 17.60 -8.59
CA THR A 52 9.84 18.97 -8.05
C THR A 52 8.80 19.03 -6.92
N ASP A 53 8.88 20.06 -6.05
CA ASP A 53 7.91 20.32 -4.96
C ASP A 53 6.44 20.42 -5.42
N ARG A 54 6.22 20.60 -6.72
CA ARG A 54 4.90 20.65 -7.36
C ARG A 54 4.13 19.33 -7.28
N SER A 55 4.81 18.18 -7.25
CA SER A 55 4.13 16.88 -7.08
C SER A 55 3.47 16.78 -5.71
N ARG A 56 4.10 17.34 -4.67
CA ARG A 56 3.57 17.35 -3.30
C ARG A 56 2.35 18.26 -3.18
N PHE A 57 2.40 19.46 -3.74
CA PHE A 57 1.24 20.35 -3.73
C PHE A 57 0.06 19.80 -4.53
N LEU A 58 0.34 19.10 -5.63
CA LEU A 58 -0.69 18.43 -6.42
C LEU A 58 -1.36 17.29 -5.62
N SER A 59 -0.58 16.42 -4.98
CA SER A 59 -1.13 15.32 -4.18
C SER A 59 -1.89 15.82 -2.96
N GLU A 60 -1.40 16.86 -2.27
CA GLU A 60 -2.11 17.52 -1.17
C GLU A 60 -3.45 18.11 -1.63
N GLY A 61 -3.49 18.77 -2.78
CA GLY A 61 -4.71 19.34 -3.34
C GLY A 61 -5.74 18.28 -3.74
N ILE A 62 -5.29 17.19 -4.38
CA ILE A 62 -6.15 16.06 -4.75
C ILE A 62 -6.69 15.38 -3.50
N ALA A 63 -5.87 15.16 -2.47
CA ALA A 63 -6.30 14.58 -1.20
C ALA A 63 -7.34 15.45 -0.50
N TYR A 64 -7.19 16.78 -0.53
CA TYR A 64 -8.18 17.70 0.03
C TYR A 64 -9.54 17.57 -0.68
N ILE A 65 -9.56 17.52 -2.01
CA ILE A 65 -10.79 17.34 -2.80
C ILE A 65 -11.40 15.97 -2.51
N ARG A 66 -10.59 14.90 -2.48
CA ARG A 66 -11.05 13.54 -2.13
C ARG A 66 -11.74 13.54 -0.78
N ASN A 67 -11.13 14.11 0.25
CA ASN A 67 -11.70 14.13 1.59
C ASN A 67 -13.02 14.92 1.66
N MET A 68 -13.13 16.02 0.91
CA MET A 68 -14.36 16.80 0.84
C MET A 68 -15.50 16.01 0.19
N ILE A 69 -15.21 15.30 -0.91
CA ILE A 69 -16.21 14.46 -1.61
C ILE A 69 -16.59 13.24 -0.77
N GLN A 70 -15.59 12.54 -0.20
CA GLN A 70 -15.82 11.40 0.69
C GLN A 70 -16.74 11.78 1.86
N SER A 71 -16.48 12.91 2.53
CA SER A 71 -17.30 13.32 3.67
C SER A 71 -18.77 13.57 3.31
N ASP A 72 -19.05 14.13 2.12
CA ASP A 72 -20.44 14.33 1.66
C ASP A 72 -21.08 12.99 1.25
N LEU A 73 -20.32 12.12 0.57
CA LEU A 73 -20.76 10.79 0.20
C LEU A 73 -21.09 9.94 1.42
N ASP A 74 -20.19 9.84 2.40
CA ASP A 74 -20.39 9.09 3.65
C ASP A 74 -21.67 9.52 4.36
N THR A 75 -21.91 10.83 4.40
CA THR A 75 -23.12 11.40 5.02
C THR A 75 -24.37 10.96 4.27
N ARG A 76 -24.39 11.07 2.94
CA ARG A 76 -25.53 10.71 2.09
C ARG A 76 -25.78 9.22 2.07
N LEU A 77 -24.73 8.42 1.94
CA LEU A 77 -24.79 6.97 1.92
C LEU A 77 -25.21 6.40 3.28
N GLY A 78 -24.78 7.01 4.39
CA GLY A 78 -25.27 6.66 5.72
C GLY A 78 -26.77 6.97 5.91
N MET A 79 -27.28 8.04 5.31
CA MET A 79 -28.73 8.31 5.27
C MET A 79 -29.47 7.30 4.38
N TRP A 80 -28.89 6.96 3.23
CA TRP A 80 -29.44 5.98 2.30
C TRP A 80 -29.51 4.58 2.91
N GLU A 81 -28.45 4.11 3.59
CA GLU A 81 -28.43 2.84 4.32
C GLU A 81 -29.59 2.78 5.32
N LYS A 82 -29.73 3.82 6.14
CA LYS A 82 -30.83 3.90 7.12
C LYS A 82 -32.18 3.85 6.43
N TYR A 83 -32.36 4.61 5.35
CA TYR A 83 -33.60 4.59 4.58
C TYR A 83 -33.90 3.19 4.03
N CYS A 84 -32.91 2.51 3.47
CA CYS A 84 -33.05 1.15 2.94
C CYS A 84 -33.51 0.18 4.03
N LEU A 85 -32.87 0.19 5.20
CA LEU A 85 -33.22 -0.70 6.30
C LEU A 85 -34.61 -0.42 6.87
N HIS A 86 -35.04 0.84 6.93
CA HIS A 86 -36.31 1.22 7.55
C HIS A 86 -37.50 1.18 6.59
N HIS A 87 -37.28 1.27 5.29
CA HIS A 87 -38.38 1.44 4.32
C HIS A 87 -38.33 0.49 3.13
N VAL A 88 -37.15 0.20 2.58
CA VAL A 88 -37.02 -0.67 1.39
C VAL A 88 -37.06 -2.14 1.78
N PHE A 89 -36.32 -2.48 2.84
CA PHE A 89 -36.23 -3.83 3.40
C PHE A 89 -37.03 -3.97 4.70
N ALA A 90 -38.09 -3.19 4.84
CA ALA A 90 -39.03 -3.31 5.93
C ALA A 90 -40.26 -4.10 5.47
N VAL A 91 -40.61 -5.11 6.26
CA VAL A 91 -41.79 -5.94 6.01
C VAL A 91 -42.99 -5.29 6.71
N PRO A 92 -44.14 -5.13 6.02
CA PRO A 92 -45.34 -4.57 6.65
C PRO A 92 -45.76 -5.39 7.88
N LYS A 93 -46.20 -4.69 8.92
CA LYS A 93 -46.66 -5.34 10.15
C LYS A 93 -47.80 -6.30 9.86
N GLY A 94 -47.68 -7.55 10.35
CA GLY A 94 -48.65 -8.61 10.11
C GLY A 94 -48.45 -9.40 8.83
N PHE A 95 -47.40 -9.11 8.05
CA PHE A 95 -46.98 -10.01 6.97
C PHE A 95 -46.17 -11.17 7.57
N SER A 96 -46.67 -12.37 7.36
CA SER A 96 -45.96 -13.61 7.61
C SER A 96 -45.86 -14.37 6.29
N LEU A 97 -44.71 -14.98 6.00
CA LEU A 97 -44.71 -16.00 4.96
C LEU A 97 -45.75 -17.06 5.33
N PRO A 98 -46.44 -17.66 4.35
CA PRO A 98 -47.15 -18.90 4.59
C PRO A 98 -46.14 -19.82 5.28
N GLN A 99 -46.43 -20.24 6.51
CA GLN A 99 -45.61 -21.29 7.09
C GLN A 99 -45.68 -22.43 6.09
N THR A 100 -44.53 -22.95 5.70
CA THR A 100 -44.46 -24.25 5.03
C THR A 100 -44.99 -25.24 6.06
N GLU A 101 -46.30 -25.31 6.20
CA GLU A 101 -46.98 -26.33 6.96
C GLU A 101 -46.41 -27.62 6.40
N SER A 102 -45.86 -28.43 7.32
CA SER A 102 -45.42 -29.79 7.04
C SER A 102 -46.34 -30.42 6.00
N PRO A 103 -45.82 -31.13 4.98
CA PRO A 103 -46.63 -31.67 3.89
C PRO A 103 -47.52 -32.79 4.44
N THR A 104 -48.61 -32.38 5.07
CA THR A 104 -49.70 -33.22 5.54
C THR A 104 -50.88 -32.71 4.75
N GLU A 105 -51.17 -33.42 3.66
CA GLU A 105 -52.44 -33.35 2.92
C GLU A 105 -52.59 -32.26 1.85
N THR A 106 -51.67 -32.17 0.87
CA THR A 106 -52.11 -32.08 -0.55
C THR A 106 -50.97 -32.42 -1.51
N PHE A 107 -51.26 -33.28 -2.48
CA PHE A 107 -50.41 -33.79 -3.57
C PHE A 107 -49.48 -34.98 -3.22
N THR A 108 -50.07 -36.18 -3.24
CA THR A 108 -49.35 -37.42 -3.55
C THR A 108 -48.78 -37.38 -4.97
N CYS A 109 -47.66 -36.69 -5.16
CA CYS A 109 -46.80 -36.79 -6.34
C CYS A 109 -45.33 -36.84 -5.91
N GLN A 110 -44.99 -37.72 -4.96
CA GLN A 110 -43.59 -38.02 -4.64
C GLN A 110 -42.83 -38.66 -5.82
N ASP A 111 -43.56 -39.16 -6.82
CA ASP A 111 -43.00 -39.80 -8.03
C ASP A 111 -42.61 -38.80 -9.14
N LEU A 112 -42.92 -37.50 -9.00
CA LEU A 112 -42.63 -36.46 -10.01
C LEU A 112 -41.52 -35.47 -9.61
N LEU A 113 -40.94 -35.61 -8.41
CA LEU A 113 -39.83 -34.76 -7.93
C LEU A 113 -38.45 -35.40 -8.04
N PHE A 114 -38.39 -36.72 -8.28
CA PHE A 114 -37.15 -37.39 -8.64
C PHE A 114 -36.91 -37.18 -10.14
N ASP A 115 -36.28 -36.06 -10.47
CA ASP A 115 -35.70 -35.85 -11.80
C ASP A 115 -34.24 -36.35 -11.77
N PRO A 116 -33.98 -37.59 -12.22
CA PRO A 116 -32.62 -38.16 -12.21
C PRO A 116 -31.66 -37.39 -13.13
N ASP A 117 -32.17 -36.62 -14.10
CA ASP A 117 -31.33 -35.76 -14.93
C ASP A 117 -30.86 -34.53 -14.15
N LEU A 118 -31.74 -33.91 -13.36
CA LEU A 118 -31.37 -32.80 -12.48
C LEU A 118 -30.35 -33.24 -11.43
N ASP A 119 -30.54 -34.41 -10.82
CA ASP A 119 -29.57 -34.96 -9.85
C ASP A 119 -28.22 -35.25 -10.51
N ALA A 120 -28.20 -35.81 -11.72
CA ALA A 120 -26.97 -36.02 -12.47
C ALA A 120 -26.27 -34.68 -12.81
N GLN A 121 -27.02 -33.64 -13.18
CA GLN A 121 -26.48 -32.30 -13.42
C GLN A 121 -25.90 -31.68 -12.14
N LEU A 122 -26.57 -31.83 -10.99
CA LEU A 122 -26.07 -31.37 -9.71
C LEU A 122 -24.77 -32.08 -9.32
N ASP A 123 -24.67 -33.39 -9.54
CA ASP A 123 -23.45 -34.14 -9.28
C ASP A 123 -22.31 -33.74 -10.23
N ILE A 124 -22.60 -33.46 -11.51
CA ILE A 124 -21.63 -32.89 -12.44
C ILE A 124 -21.12 -31.55 -11.93
N LEU A 125 -22.01 -30.66 -11.47
CA LEU A 125 -21.62 -29.34 -10.95
C LEU A 125 -20.80 -29.45 -9.66
N ARG A 126 -21.18 -30.33 -8.73
CA ARG A 126 -20.40 -30.63 -7.52
C ARG A 126 -19.01 -31.15 -7.87
N ASN A 127 -18.91 -32.08 -8.81
CA ASN A 127 -17.64 -32.62 -9.28
C ASN A 127 -16.77 -31.53 -9.94
N ARG A 128 -17.36 -30.65 -10.76
CA ARG A 128 -16.66 -29.50 -11.34
C ARG A 128 -16.19 -28.53 -10.27
N LEU A 129 -17.01 -28.22 -9.27
CA LEU A 129 -16.64 -27.32 -8.18
C LEU A 129 -15.48 -27.89 -7.35
N THR A 130 -15.49 -29.19 -7.05
CA THR A 130 -14.37 -29.84 -6.34
C THR A 130 -13.10 -29.87 -7.18
N MET A 131 -13.21 -30.02 -8.50
CA MET A 131 -12.07 -29.94 -9.43
C MET A 131 -11.47 -28.54 -9.46
N VAL A 132 -12.30 -27.50 -9.65
CA VAL A 132 -11.87 -26.09 -9.63
C VAL A 132 -11.29 -25.72 -8.26
N GLY A 133 -11.86 -26.23 -7.17
CA GLY A 133 -11.31 -26.02 -5.82
C GLY A 133 -9.90 -26.60 -5.66
N LYS A 134 -9.62 -27.78 -6.22
CA LYS A 134 -8.27 -28.37 -6.23
C LYS A 134 -7.30 -27.57 -7.10
N GLU A 135 -7.74 -27.14 -8.28
CA GLU A 135 -6.93 -26.31 -9.18
C GLU A 135 -6.60 -24.96 -8.55
N SER A 136 -7.59 -24.28 -7.95
CA SER A 136 -7.40 -23.02 -7.23
C SER A 136 -6.41 -23.17 -6.07
N ALA A 137 -6.51 -24.25 -5.28
CA ALA A 137 -5.52 -24.54 -4.23
C ALA A 137 -4.11 -24.77 -4.81
N GLY A 138 -4.00 -25.47 -5.94
CA GLY A 138 -2.74 -25.67 -6.66
C GLY A 138 -2.11 -24.36 -7.13
N LEU A 139 -2.89 -23.51 -7.81
CA LEU A 139 -2.45 -22.19 -8.27
C LEU A 139 -2.02 -21.29 -7.11
N ASN A 140 -2.76 -21.30 -6.00
CA ASN A 140 -2.41 -20.52 -4.81
C ASN A 140 -1.08 -21.00 -4.19
N HIS A 141 -0.83 -22.31 -4.19
CA HIS A 141 0.47 -22.85 -3.76
C HIS A 141 1.62 -22.42 -4.68
N GLU A 142 1.41 -22.43 -6.00
CA GLU A 142 2.41 -21.98 -6.97
C GLU A 142 2.69 -20.48 -6.83
N LEU A 143 1.66 -19.66 -6.66
CA LEU A 143 1.77 -18.23 -6.41
C LEU A 143 2.63 -17.96 -5.17
N GLN A 144 2.34 -18.61 -4.04
CA GLN A 144 3.15 -18.47 -2.82
C GLN A 144 4.60 -18.92 -3.00
N ALA A 145 4.85 -19.96 -3.80
CA ALA A 145 6.20 -20.40 -4.10
C ALA A 145 6.98 -19.37 -4.92
N LEU A 146 6.33 -18.78 -5.94
CA LEU A 146 6.90 -17.71 -6.76
C LEU A 146 7.18 -16.44 -5.96
N GLU A 147 6.28 -16.04 -5.07
CA GLU A 147 6.49 -14.88 -4.18
C GLU A 147 7.73 -15.08 -3.29
N ARG A 148 7.87 -16.26 -2.67
CA ARG A 148 9.03 -16.60 -1.86
C ARG A 148 10.32 -16.61 -2.68
N GLN A 149 10.28 -17.16 -3.88
CA GLN A 149 11.43 -17.18 -4.79
C GLN A 149 11.82 -15.77 -5.22
N SER A 150 10.85 -14.93 -5.58
CA SER A 150 11.07 -13.55 -5.98
C SER A 150 11.70 -12.73 -4.85
N ALA A 151 11.17 -12.84 -3.63
CA ALA A 151 11.73 -12.18 -2.45
C ALA A 151 13.17 -12.64 -2.15
N SER A 152 13.44 -13.94 -2.26
CA SER A 152 14.79 -14.50 -2.08
C SER A 152 15.78 -13.99 -3.14
N ASN A 153 15.37 -13.97 -4.41
CA ASN A 153 16.20 -13.50 -5.51
C ASN A 153 16.55 -12.02 -5.34
N MET A 154 15.55 -11.17 -5.04
CA MET A 154 15.79 -9.75 -4.78
C MET A 154 16.76 -9.53 -3.60
N PHE A 155 16.63 -10.33 -2.53
CA PHE A 155 17.53 -10.22 -1.39
C PHE A 155 18.97 -10.64 -1.76
N GLN A 156 19.12 -11.71 -2.53
CA GLN A 156 20.43 -12.18 -3.00
C GLN A 156 21.10 -11.16 -3.93
N ASP A 157 20.35 -10.55 -4.86
CA ASP A 157 20.85 -9.50 -5.74
C ASP A 157 21.27 -8.25 -4.95
N MET A 158 20.49 -7.87 -3.93
CA MET A 158 20.84 -6.77 -3.03
C MET A 158 22.13 -7.04 -2.25
N LEU A 159 22.32 -8.25 -1.74
CA LEU A 159 23.56 -8.63 -1.04
C LEU A 159 24.78 -8.63 -1.98
N SER A 160 24.62 -9.09 -3.22
CA SER A 160 25.70 -9.05 -4.22
C SER A 160 26.09 -7.62 -4.56
N THR A 161 25.10 -6.77 -4.87
CA THR A 161 25.34 -5.36 -5.22
C THR A 161 25.95 -4.57 -4.05
N MET A 162 25.53 -4.83 -2.82
CA MET A 162 26.15 -4.23 -1.63
C MET A 162 27.61 -4.67 -1.45
N SER A 163 27.91 -5.94 -1.69
CA SER A 163 29.28 -6.48 -1.62
C SER A 163 30.20 -5.83 -2.66
N GLU A 164 29.72 -5.69 -3.90
CA GLU A 164 30.45 -4.99 -4.97
C GLU A 164 30.68 -3.52 -4.63
N LEU A 165 29.67 -2.83 -4.09
CA LEU A 165 29.77 -1.43 -3.66
C LEU A 165 30.82 -1.27 -2.56
N HIS A 166 30.82 -2.17 -1.57
CA HIS A 166 31.82 -2.17 -0.51
C HIS A 166 33.24 -2.35 -1.06
N GLU A 167 33.44 -3.32 -1.97
CA GLU A 167 34.74 -3.55 -2.62
C GLU A 167 35.20 -2.31 -3.41
N LYS A 168 34.31 -1.67 -4.17
CA LYS A 168 34.62 -0.44 -4.92
C LYS A 168 34.97 0.72 -3.99
N MET A 169 34.28 0.85 -2.86
CA MET A 169 34.53 1.89 -1.87
C MET A 169 35.90 1.70 -1.20
N GLU A 170 36.26 0.47 -0.86
CA GLU A 170 37.59 0.15 -0.34
C GLU A 170 38.70 0.43 -1.35
N LYS A 171 38.52 0.04 -2.63
CA LYS A 171 39.46 0.39 -3.71
C LYS A 171 39.60 1.91 -3.91
N LEU A 172 38.50 2.65 -3.80
CA LEU A 172 38.54 4.11 -3.90
C LEU A 172 39.31 4.72 -2.73
N ARG A 173 39.12 4.18 -1.51
CA ARG A 173 39.80 4.61 -0.29
C ARG A 173 41.31 4.39 -0.39
N THR A 174 41.74 3.19 -0.77
CA THR A 174 43.17 2.87 -0.94
C THR A 174 43.82 3.76 -2.01
N ARG A 175 43.16 3.92 -3.16
CA ARG A 175 43.64 4.80 -4.24
C ARG A 175 43.79 6.27 -3.80
N LYS A 176 42.89 6.78 -2.96
CA LYS A 176 42.99 8.14 -2.39
C LYS A 176 44.20 8.26 -1.45
N VAL A 177 44.46 7.25 -0.61
CA VAL A 177 45.62 7.21 0.30
C VAL A 177 46.92 7.18 -0.50
N GLU A 178 47.05 6.27 -1.48
CA GLU A 178 48.22 6.15 -2.35
C GLU A 178 48.50 7.46 -3.12
N ASN A 179 47.46 8.13 -3.61
CA ASN A 179 47.61 9.41 -4.31
C ASN A 179 48.13 10.51 -3.37
N LEU A 180 47.58 10.60 -2.15
CA LEU A 180 48.07 11.55 -1.14
C LEU A 180 49.53 11.29 -0.75
N GLU A 181 49.92 10.02 -0.64
CA GLU A 181 51.31 9.62 -0.40
C GLU A 181 52.23 9.98 -1.58
N CYS A 182 51.78 9.74 -2.82
CA CYS A 182 52.51 10.16 -4.02
C CYS A 182 52.73 11.67 -4.07
N ILE A 183 51.70 12.48 -3.78
CA ILE A 183 51.79 13.94 -3.70
C ILE A 183 52.75 14.36 -2.58
N ARG A 184 52.72 13.70 -1.42
CA ARG A 184 53.63 13.96 -0.31
C ARG A 184 55.09 13.64 -0.68
N ALA A 185 55.34 12.48 -1.29
CA ALA A 185 56.67 12.06 -1.71
C ALA A 185 57.26 12.99 -2.79
N LYS A 186 56.44 13.44 -3.75
CA LYS A 186 56.84 14.43 -4.76
C LYS A 186 57.26 15.76 -4.13
N ARG A 187 56.53 16.25 -3.12
CA ARG A 187 56.90 17.47 -2.37
C ARG A 187 58.21 17.36 -1.60
N ILE A 188 58.57 16.16 -1.14
CA ILE A 188 59.81 15.91 -0.40
C ILE A 188 61.01 15.78 -1.35
N LYS A 189 60.81 15.19 -2.53
CA LYS A 189 61.87 14.94 -3.51
C LYS A 189 62.16 16.12 -4.46
N ASP A 190 61.36 17.18 -4.43
CA ASP A 190 61.56 18.35 -5.29
C ASP A 190 62.69 19.24 -4.73
N PRO A 191 63.87 19.31 -5.39
CA PRO A 191 65.02 20.08 -4.90
C PRO A 191 64.80 21.59 -4.98
N ASN A 192 63.75 22.06 -5.67
CA ASN A 192 63.47 23.49 -5.86
C ASN A 192 62.58 24.11 -4.76
N ARG A 193 62.23 23.36 -3.70
CA ARG A 193 61.41 23.90 -2.59
C ARG A 193 62.20 24.80 -1.61
N ASP A 194 63.52 24.89 -1.73
CA ASP A 194 64.30 25.82 -0.90
C ASP A 194 64.31 27.26 -1.45
N LEU A 195 63.81 27.49 -2.68
CA LEU A 195 63.80 28.83 -3.31
C LEU A 195 62.48 29.59 -3.17
N LEU A 196 61.39 28.96 -2.71
CA LEU A 196 60.07 29.61 -2.58
C LEU A 196 59.50 29.62 -1.14
N ALA A 197 60.26 29.12 -0.15
CA ALA A 197 59.86 29.17 1.25
C ALA A 197 60.04 30.55 1.92
N SER A 198 60.54 31.57 1.21
CA SER A 198 60.79 32.90 1.81
C SER A 198 59.58 33.86 1.77
N ASN A 199 58.52 33.59 1.01
CA ASN A 199 57.52 34.65 0.69
C ASN A 199 56.07 34.39 1.11
N TYR A 200 55.78 33.48 2.05
CA TYR A 200 54.42 33.37 2.63
C TYR A 200 54.39 33.34 4.15
N ARG A 201 55.27 34.09 4.82
CA ARG A 201 55.08 34.46 6.23
C ARG A 201 54.39 35.82 6.34
N LYS A 202 53.09 35.86 6.02
CA LYS A 202 52.17 36.94 6.42
C LYS A 202 50.95 36.32 7.12
N GLY A 203 51.20 35.82 8.32
CA GLY A 203 50.19 35.42 9.28
C GLY A 203 50.70 35.80 10.66
N LEU A 204 50.13 36.89 11.21
CA LEU A 204 50.26 37.43 12.57
C LEU A 204 51.69 37.53 13.17
N PRO A 205 52.49 38.55 12.82
CA PRO A 205 53.76 38.81 13.50
C PRO A 205 53.66 39.80 14.68
N ASN A 206 52.49 40.04 15.29
CA ASN A 206 52.41 40.98 16.41
C ASN A 206 51.31 40.71 17.45
N ALA A 207 50.78 39.49 17.54
CA ALA A 207 49.86 39.15 18.62
C ALA A 207 50.68 39.00 19.92
N THR A 208 50.34 39.81 20.92
CA THR A 208 50.91 39.74 22.26
C THR A 208 50.35 38.53 23.00
N VAL A 209 51.00 38.11 24.08
CA VAL A 209 50.58 36.92 24.85
C VAL A 209 49.18 37.14 25.44
N GLU A 210 48.84 38.38 25.71
CA GLU A 210 47.56 38.87 26.17
C GLU A 210 46.43 38.60 25.14
N ASP A 211 46.68 38.84 23.86
CA ASP A 211 45.70 38.60 22.78
C ASP A 211 45.34 37.11 22.65
N ILE A 212 46.32 36.23 22.92
CA ILE A 212 46.13 34.77 22.88
C ILE A 212 45.39 34.30 24.14
N GLN A 213 45.62 34.94 25.28
CA GLN A 213 44.91 34.64 26.52
C GLN A 213 43.45 35.09 26.47
N GLU A 214 43.15 36.23 25.85
CA GLU A 214 41.77 36.71 25.65
C GLU A 214 40.98 35.77 24.74
N PHE A 215 41.57 35.34 23.62
CA PHE A 215 40.95 34.36 22.74
C PHE A 215 40.67 33.01 23.43
N MET A 216 41.60 32.55 24.28
CA MET A 216 41.43 31.33 25.07
C MET A 216 40.35 31.46 26.16
N ALA A 217 40.11 32.67 26.67
CA ALA A 217 39.06 32.95 27.65
C ALA A 217 37.67 32.97 27.00
N ASP A 218 37.56 33.54 25.80
CA ASP A 218 36.32 33.57 25.02
C ASP A 218 35.90 32.16 24.56
N LEU A 219 36.84 31.32 24.15
CA LEU A 219 36.59 29.92 23.79
C LEU A 219 36.10 29.06 24.96
N LYS A 220 36.41 29.44 26.20
CA LYS A 220 35.92 28.76 27.42
C LYS A 220 34.56 29.28 27.89
N ARG A 221 34.09 30.39 27.34
CA ARG A 221 32.76 30.97 27.61
C ARG A 221 31.69 30.56 26.62
N MET A 222 32.09 29.97 25.48
CA MET A 222 31.22 29.15 24.63
C MET A 222 31.00 27.77 25.23
#